data_AF-A0A9D8JZS9-F1
#
_entry.id   AF-A0A9D8JZS9-F1
#
_cell.length_a   1.000
_cell.length_b   1.000
_cell.length_c   1.000
_cell.angle_alpha   90.00
_cell.angle_beta   90.00
_cell.angle_gamma   90.00
#
_symmetry.space_group_name_H-M   'P 1'
#
loop_
_entity.id
_entity.type
_entity.pdbx_description
1 polymer ?
#
loop_
_entity_poly.entity_id
_entity_poly.type
_entity_poly.pdbx_seq_one_letter_code
_entity_poly.pdbx_strand_id
1 'polypeptide(L)'
;MQQSKCSHCGAPSAPGQRFCQSCGALLGANCAFCGVPLRPGLKFCTNCGAPMGGGPQRQGAATPNPTGLSPSLVLLLVVVLTVFFAGVGGLIYWQLGQDKAKGAGPKISDIRVRHIGLTSATVEWKTDVPASSQVEYGRTKAYGSYAPPDPKNDPTKQSTGATSHSILISPLTQGTTYHFRVRSKDAKGNEAVSAEDRTFKTLQPGKERYNPSL
;
A
#
# COMPACT_ATOMS: atom_id res chain seq x y z
N MET A 1 68.57 0.44 0.69
CA MET A 1 67.41 0.65 1.57
C MET A 1 66.66 1.88 1.07
N GLN A 2 65.50 1.74 0.42
CA GLN A 2 64.76 2.90 -0.11
C GLN A 2 63.94 3.54 1.02
N GLN A 3 64.28 4.74 1.47
CA GLN A 3 63.48 5.52 2.41
C GLN A 3 62.35 6.24 1.65
N SER A 4 61.10 6.05 2.06
CA SER A 4 59.97 6.83 1.55
C SER A 4 60.00 8.25 2.11
N LYS A 5 59.64 9.27 1.33
CA LYS A 5 59.50 10.66 1.83
C LYS A 5 58.05 10.92 2.24
N CYS A 6 57.84 11.72 3.27
CA CYS A 6 56.51 12.18 3.67
C CYS A 6 55.90 13.04 2.56
N SER A 7 54.68 12.72 2.13
CA SER A 7 53.97 13.47 1.09
C SER A 7 53.51 14.86 1.53
N HIS A 8 53.48 15.12 2.85
CA HIS A 8 53.00 16.39 3.41
C HIS A 8 54.14 17.39 3.67
N CYS A 9 55.32 16.94 4.12
CA CYS A 9 56.44 17.83 4.47
C CYS A 9 57.77 17.49 3.78
N GLY A 10 57.83 16.39 3.01
CA GLY A 10 59.02 15.95 2.30
C GLY A 10 60.10 15.29 3.15
N ALA A 11 59.96 15.25 4.48
CA ALA A 11 60.94 14.64 5.38
C ALA A 11 61.07 13.12 5.13
N PRO A 12 62.29 12.54 5.25
CA PRO A 12 62.48 11.10 5.10
C PRO A 12 61.73 10.33 6.19
N SER A 13 61.07 9.24 5.81
CA SER A 13 60.32 8.37 6.70
C SER A 13 60.90 6.96 6.69
N ALA A 14 61.09 6.39 7.88
CA ALA A 14 61.52 5.00 8.02
C ALA A 14 60.38 4.03 7.67
N PRO A 15 60.70 2.84 7.12
CA PRO A 15 59.70 1.83 6.81
C PRO A 15 58.87 1.46 8.05
N GLY A 16 57.54 1.50 7.94
CA GLY A 16 56.61 1.10 9.02
C GLY A 16 56.16 2.20 9.99
N GLN A 17 56.64 3.44 9.84
CA GLN A 17 56.17 4.59 10.63
C GLN A 17 54.72 4.96 10.28
N ARG A 18 53.83 5.05 11.27
CA ARG A 18 52.40 5.36 11.06
C ARG A 18 52.13 6.86 10.92
N PHE A 19 53.03 7.69 11.44
CA PHE A 19 52.97 9.14 11.43
C PHE A 19 54.37 9.70 11.17
N CYS A 20 54.44 10.85 10.51
CA CYS A 20 55.69 11.56 10.27
C CYS A 20 56.18 12.16 11.59
N GLN A 21 57.34 11.72 12.06
CA GLN A 21 57.97 12.22 13.30
C GLN A 21 58.30 13.73 13.23
N SER A 22 58.39 14.31 12.03
CA SER A 22 58.72 15.72 11.83
C SER A 22 57.50 16.65 11.76
N CYS A 23 56.37 16.20 11.21
CA CYS A 23 55.20 17.07 11.01
C CYS A 23 53.87 16.49 11.51
N GLY A 24 53.86 15.29 12.07
CA GLY A 24 52.67 14.63 12.63
C GLY A 24 51.68 14.04 11.62
N ALA A 25 51.89 14.23 10.31
CA ALA A 25 50.99 13.71 9.29
C ALA A 25 50.97 12.17 9.26
N LEU A 26 49.79 11.56 9.12
CA LEU A 26 49.63 10.11 8.99
C LEU A 26 50.28 9.61 7.70
N LEU A 27 51.24 8.69 7.84
CA LEU A 27 51.96 8.05 6.73
C LEU A 27 51.37 6.69 6.36
N GLY A 28 50.29 6.26 7.03
CA GLY A 28 49.56 5.03 6.76
C GLY A 28 48.37 5.24 5.83
N ALA A 29 47.96 4.18 5.12
CA ALA A 29 46.76 4.20 4.29
C ALA A 29 45.49 4.19 5.16
N ASN A 30 44.54 5.08 4.84
CA ASN A 30 43.17 4.97 5.33
C ASN A 30 42.41 3.94 4.51
N CYS A 31 41.43 3.27 5.13
CA CYS A 31 40.54 2.39 4.37
C CYS A 31 39.77 3.22 3.34
N ALA A 32 39.87 2.84 2.07
CA ALA A 32 39.18 3.53 0.98
C ALA A 32 37.64 3.47 1.10
N PHE A 33 37.10 2.53 1.89
CA PHE A 33 35.66 2.32 2.04
C PHE A 33 35.07 3.01 3.27
N CYS A 34 35.78 3.06 4.42
CA CYS A 34 35.24 3.62 5.66
C CYS A 34 36.09 4.74 6.27
N GLY A 35 37.22 5.09 5.66
CA GLY A 35 38.07 6.20 6.08
C GLY A 35 38.92 5.95 7.34
N VAL A 36 38.73 4.83 8.04
CA VAL A 36 39.46 4.52 9.28
C VAL A 36 40.93 4.19 8.96
N PRO A 37 41.91 4.70 9.74
CA PRO A 37 43.32 4.42 9.54
C PRO A 37 43.61 2.92 9.71
N LEU A 38 44.25 2.32 8.71
CA LEU A 38 44.54 0.90 8.74
C LEU A 38 45.88 0.62 9.43
N ARG A 39 45.96 -0.54 10.06
CA ARG A 39 47.23 -1.05 10.59
C ARG A 39 48.04 -1.66 9.43
N PRO A 40 49.37 -1.45 9.39
CA PRO A 40 50.23 -2.07 8.38
C PRO A 40 50.06 -3.60 8.37
N GLY A 41 50.01 -4.21 7.17
CA GLY A 41 49.95 -5.67 7.00
C GLY A 41 48.58 -6.32 7.10
N LEU A 42 47.50 -5.55 7.32
CA LEU A 42 46.13 -6.07 7.30
C LEU A 42 45.68 -6.37 5.86
N LYS A 43 45.26 -7.63 5.63
CA LYS A 43 44.67 -8.07 4.34
C LYS A 43 43.23 -7.57 4.15
N PHE A 44 42.57 -7.16 5.24
CA PHE A 44 41.20 -6.67 5.27
C PHE A 44 41.03 -5.64 6.39
N CYS A 45 40.10 -4.70 6.20
CA CYS A 45 39.72 -3.74 7.23
C CYS A 45 38.95 -4.47 8.34
N THR A 46 39.45 -4.41 9.58
CA THR A 46 38.78 -5.05 10.73
C THR A 46 37.52 -4.31 11.20
N ASN A 47 37.25 -3.12 10.67
CA ASN A 47 36.06 -2.34 11.02
C ASN A 47 34.91 -2.53 10.02
N CYS A 48 35.18 -2.43 8.71
CA CYS A 48 34.15 -2.57 7.67
C CYS A 48 34.24 -3.86 6.83
N GLY A 49 35.26 -4.69 7.05
CA GLY A 49 35.45 -5.96 6.33
C GLY A 49 36.02 -5.83 4.91
N ALA A 50 36.25 -4.62 4.40
CA ALA A 50 36.73 -4.42 3.03
C ALA A 50 38.15 -5.00 2.81
N PRO A 51 38.37 -5.78 1.74
CA PRO A 51 39.68 -6.33 1.43
C PRO A 51 40.65 -5.23 0.98
N MET A 52 41.87 -5.27 1.50
CA MET A 52 42.94 -4.31 1.21
C MET A 52 44.10 -5.10 0.58
N GLY A 53 44.00 -5.34 -0.72
CA GLY A 53 44.96 -6.15 -1.47
C GLY A 53 45.55 -5.39 -2.64
N GLY A 54 46.81 -4.95 -2.50
CA GLY A 54 47.66 -4.56 -3.61
C GLY A 54 48.93 -5.42 -3.61
N GLY A 55 48.91 -6.51 -4.38
CA GLY A 55 50.07 -7.37 -4.63
C GLY A 55 49.72 -8.39 -5.74
N PRO A 56 50.62 -8.64 -6.71
CA PRO A 56 50.26 -8.97 -8.08
C PRO A 56 49.66 -10.36 -8.21
N GLN A 57 48.58 -10.47 -8.98
CA GLN A 57 48.09 -11.77 -9.45
C GLN A 57 49.16 -12.43 -10.32
N ARG A 58 49.81 -13.46 -9.76
CA ARG A 58 50.45 -14.49 -10.57
C ARG A 58 49.33 -15.28 -11.25
N GLN A 59 49.20 -15.10 -12.55
CA GLN A 59 48.42 -15.99 -13.40
C GLN A 59 49.15 -17.33 -13.46
N GLY A 60 48.78 -18.23 -12.55
CA GLY A 60 49.04 -19.66 -12.70
C GLY A 60 47.96 -20.22 -13.63
N ALA A 61 48.31 -20.37 -14.90
CA ALA A 61 47.51 -21.11 -15.86
C ALA A 61 47.55 -22.60 -15.49
N ALA A 62 46.49 -23.07 -14.84
CA ALA A 62 46.01 -24.44 -15.00
C ALA A 62 44.63 -24.30 -15.62
N THR A 63 44.50 -24.66 -16.88
CA THR A 63 43.22 -24.72 -17.60
C THR A 63 42.35 -25.82 -16.98
N PRO A 64 41.22 -25.51 -16.32
CA PRO A 64 40.15 -26.48 -16.23
C PRO A 64 39.48 -26.60 -17.60
N ASN A 65 39.28 -27.84 -18.01
CA ASN A 65 38.50 -28.24 -19.18
C ASN A 65 37.15 -27.49 -19.20
N PRO A 66 36.82 -26.67 -20.23
CA PRO A 66 35.57 -25.94 -20.23
C PRO A 66 34.44 -26.83 -20.74
N THR A 67 33.90 -27.68 -19.87
CA THR A 67 32.51 -28.16 -20.01
C THR A 67 31.51 -27.07 -19.55
N GLY A 68 31.83 -25.82 -19.88
CA GLY A 68 31.05 -24.64 -19.56
C GLY A 68 30.29 -24.17 -20.80
N LEU A 69 29.00 -23.92 -20.63
CA LEU A 69 28.15 -23.26 -21.61
C LEU A 69 28.82 -21.96 -22.09
N SER A 70 28.73 -21.67 -23.40
CA SER A 70 29.41 -20.50 -23.97
C SER A 70 28.98 -19.20 -23.26
N PRO A 71 29.83 -18.17 -23.19
CA PRO A 71 29.50 -16.90 -22.56
C PRO A 71 28.20 -16.29 -23.12
N SER A 72 27.94 -16.50 -24.41
CA SER A 72 26.70 -16.10 -25.08
C SER A 72 25.50 -16.90 -24.59
N LEU A 73 25.64 -18.21 -24.37
CA LEU A 73 24.56 -19.06 -23.85
C LEU A 73 24.29 -18.79 -22.36
N VAL A 74 25.32 -18.52 -21.57
CA VAL A 74 25.18 -18.09 -20.16
C VAL A 74 24.49 -16.74 -20.08
N LEU A 75 24.86 -15.77 -20.93
CA LEU A 75 24.20 -14.47 -20.98
C LEU A 75 22.73 -14.60 -21.44
N LEU A 76 22.45 -15.45 -22.42
CA LEU A 76 21.09 -15.73 -22.88
C LEU A 76 20.26 -16.42 -21.79
N LEU A 77 20.84 -17.37 -21.05
CA LEU A 77 20.19 -18.00 -19.90
C LEU A 77 19.95 -17.03 -18.74
N VAL A 78 20.89 -16.13 -18.44
CA VAL A 78 20.70 -15.09 -17.40
C VAL A 78 19.65 -14.07 -17.81
N VAL A 79 19.63 -13.62 -19.08
CA VAL A 79 18.58 -12.73 -19.59
C VAL A 79 17.22 -13.43 -19.60
N VAL A 80 17.14 -14.69 -20.03
CA VAL A 80 15.90 -15.48 -20.00
C VAL A 80 15.43 -15.70 -18.55
N LEU A 81 16.32 -16.07 -17.62
CA LEU A 81 15.98 -16.28 -16.21
C LEU A 81 15.56 -14.99 -15.52
N THR A 82 16.24 -13.86 -15.75
CA THR A 82 15.86 -12.57 -15.15
C THR A 82 14.52 -12.05 -15.69
N VAL A 83 14.25 -12.22 -16.99
CA VAL A 83 12.94 -11.92 -17.58
C VAL A 83 11.86 -12.87 -17.05
N PHE A 84 12.18 -14.16 -16.82
CA PHE A 84 11.27 -15.13 -16.21
C PHE A 84 10.98 -14.83 -14.73
N PHE A 85 11.97 -14.47 -13.92
CA PHE A 85 11.79 -14.19 -12.49
C PHE A 85 11.15 -12.82 -12.24
N ALA A 86 11.46 -11.79 -13.04
CA ALA A 86 10.77 -10.50 -12.95
C ALA A 86 9.35 -10.54 -13.53
N GLY A 87 9.10 -11.36 -14.57
CA GLY A 87 7.77 -11.53 -15.15
C GLY A 87 6.87 -12.46 -14.33
N VAL A 88 7.35 -13.65 -13.98
CA VAL A 88 6.54 -14.69 -13.33
C VAL A 88 6.56 -14.52 -11.80
N GLY A 89 7.70 -14.19 -11.20
CA GLY A 89 7.81 -13.95 -9.75
C GLY A 89 7.13 -12.66 -9.30
N GLY A 90 7.20 -11.59 -10.10
CA GLY A 90 6.45 -10.36 -9.88
C GLY A 90 4.93 -10.58 -9.98
N LEU A 91 4.47 -11.25 -11.04
CA LEU A 91 3.05 -11.60 -11.16
C LEU A 91 2.56 -12.53 -10.03
N ILE A 92 3.36 -13.51 -9.60
CA ILE A 92 3.00 -14.37 -8.46
C ILE A 92 2.98 -13.58 -7.13
N TYR A 93 3.89 -12.64 -6.90
CA TYR A 93 3.92 -11.84 -5.67
C TYR A 93 2.86 -10.73 -5.62
N TRP A 94 2.38 -10.24 -6.76
CA TRP A 94 1.24 -9.31 -6.83
C TRP A 94 -0.11 -10.05 -6.84
N GLN A 95 -0.16 -11.33 -7.20
CA GLN A 95 -1.41 -12.11 -7.27
C GLN A 95 -1.82 -12.77 -5.93
N LEU A 96 -0.92 -12.88 -4.94
CA LEU A 96 -1.23 -13.51 -3.65
C LEU A 96 -1.77 -12.53 -2.59
N GLY A 97 -2.01 -11.27 -2.97
CA GLY A 97 -2.51 -10.20 -2.10
C GLY A 97 -3.99 -9.86 -2.23
N GLN A 98 -4.74 -10.48 -3.14
CA GLN A 98 -6.17 -10.23 -3.30
C GLN A 98 -6.99 -11.49 -3.01
N ASP A 99 -8.02 -11.28 -2.19
CA ASP A 99 -9.14 -12.17 -1.91
C ASP A 99 -8.91 -13.25 -0.84
N LYS A 100 -8.72 -12.79 0.41
CA LYS A 100 -9.44 -13.45 1.51
C LYS A 100 -10.90 -13.53 1.05
N ALA A 101 -11.40 -14.73 0.74
CA ALA A 101 -12.79 -14.93 0.34
C ALA A 101 -13.69 -14.18 1.33
N LYS A 102 -14.30 -13.09 0.87
CA LYS A 102 -15.19 -12.26 1.70
C LYS A 102 -16.27 -13.20 2.21
N GLY A 103 -16.39 -13.34 3.52
CA GLY A 103 -17.42 -14.17 4.12
C GLY A 103 -18.82 -13.71 3.68
N ALA A 104 -19.83 -14.57 3.82
CA ALA A 104 -21.21 -14.14 3.59
C ALA A 104 -21.51 -12.92 4.46
N GLY A 105 -21.91 -11.81 3.83
CA GLY A 105 -22.32 -10.60 4.53
C GLY A 105 -23.60 -10.79 5.34
N PRO A 106 -24.00 -9.79 6.14
CA PRO A 106 -25.23 -9.88 6.94
C PRO A 106 -26.47 -10.09 6.06
N LYS A 107 -27.41 -10.92 6.49
CA LYS A 107 -28.69 -11.11 5.80
C LYS A 107 -29.60 -9.91 6.09
N ILE A 108 -29.90 -9.13 5.05
CA ILE A 108 -30.79 -7.97 5.13
C ILE A 108 -32.25 -8.38 4.97
N SER A 109 -33.14 -7.86 5.83
CA SER A 109 -34.58 -8.11 5.78
C SER A 109 -35.41 -6.88 6.22
N ASP A 110 -36.75 -6.99 6.13
CA ASP A 110 -37.72 -5.99 6.62
C ASP A 110 -37.51 -4.54 6.12
N ILE A 111 -37.00 -4.37 4.89
CA ILE A 111 -36.74 -3.05 4.33
C ILE A 111 -38.06 -2.31 4.08
N ARG A 112 -38.24 -1.14 4.71
CA ARG A 112 -39.45 -0.31 4.61
C ARG A 112 -39.12 1.18 4.71
N VAL A 113 -40.01 2.01 4.19
CA VAL A 113 -39.91 3.48 4.27
C VAL A 113 -41.00 4.00 5.20
N ARG A 114 -40.64 4.88 6.13
CA ARG A 114 -41.53 5.55 7.09
C ARG A 114 -41.32 7.06 7.01
N HIS A 115 -42.26 7.82 7.62
CA HIS A 115 -42.14 9.28 7.78
C HIS A 115 -41.78 10.02 6.48
N ILE A 116 -42.47 9.69 5.37
CA ILE A 116 -42.26 10.36 4.09
C ILE A 116 -42.81 11.78 4.20
N GLY A 117 -41.90 12.76 4.19
CA GLY A 117 -42.19 14.19 4.22
C GLY A 117 -42.03 14.86 2.86
N LEU A 118 -42.11 16.19 2.86
CA LEU A 118 -41.85 17.02 1.68
C LEU A 118 -40.40 16.90 1.21
N THR A 119 -39.45 16.90 2.13
CA THR A 119 -38.00 16.96 1.82
C THR A 119 -37.20 15.87 2.54
N SER A 120 -37.87 14.85 3.08
CA SER A 120 -37.20 13.78 3.81
C SER A 120 -37.99 12.47 3.78
N ALA A 121 -37.31 11.37 4.08
CA ALA A 121 -37.91 10.08 4.35
C ALA A 121 -37.00 9.27 5.27
N THR A 122 -37.56 8.36 6.06
CA THR A 122 -36.79 7.45 6.92
C THR A 122 -36.84 6.04 6.35
N VAL A 123 -35.68 5.44 6.11
CA VAL A 123 -35.54 4.05 5.66
C VAL A 123 -35.16 3.17 6.84
N GLU A 124 -35.93 2.11 7.05
CA GLU A 124 -35.72 1.13 8.11
C GLU A 124 -35.48 -0.26 7.52
N TRP A 125 -34.62 -1.05 8.15
CA TRP A 125 -34.39 -2.46 7.81
C TRP A 125 -33.79 -3.21 9.00
N LYS A 126 -33.63 -4.52 8.86
CA LYS A 126 -32.95 -5.39 9.82
C LYS A 126 -31.81 -6.18 9.20
N THR A 127 -30.90 -6.61 10.05
CA THR A 127 -29.89 -7.63 9.76
C THR A 127 -29.96 -8.76 10.78
N ASP A 128 -29.53 -9.95 10.39
CA ASP A 128 -29.37 -11.10 11.29
C ASP A 128 -28.18 -10.98 12.26
N VAL A 129 -27.28 -10.05 11.95
CA VAL A 129 -25.99 -9.86 12.60
C VAL A 129 -25.74 -8.36 12.81
N PRO A 130 -25.14 -7.95 13.94
CA PRO A 130 -24.73 -6.56 14.16
C PRO A 130 -23.96 -5.99 12.97
N ALA A 131 -24.50 -4.95 12.35
CA ALA A 131 -23.96 -4.42 11.10
C ALA A 131 -24.05 -2.90 11.02
N SER A 132 -23.35 -2.37 10.03
CA SER A 132 -23.35 -0.96 9.71
C SER A 132 -24.64 -0.54 8.95
N SER A 133 -25.00 0.74 9.03
CA SER A 133 -26.19 1.31 8.38
C SER A 133 -25.81 2.29 7.27
N GLN A 134 -26.09 1.98 6.01
CA GLN A 134 -25.97 2.95 4.91
C GLN A 134 -27.10 2.75 3.90
N VAL A 135 -27.64 3.87 3.40
CA VAL A 135 -28.57 3.90 2.29
C VAL A 135 -27.88 4.59 1.12
N GLU A 136 -27.91 3.95 -0.04
CA GLU A 136 -27.52 4.54 -1.31
C GLU A 136 -28.79 4.91 -2.07
N TYR A 137 -28.89 6.16 -2.53
CA TYR A 137 -30.10 6.69 -3.13
C TYR A 137 -29.82 7.66 -4.27
N GLY A 138 -30.82 7.88 -5.12
CA GLY A 138 -30.78 8.85 -6.21
C GLY A 138 -32.11 8.97 -6.93
N ARG A 139 -32.20 9.84 -7.93
CA ARG A 139 -33.43 9.99 -8.75
C ARG A 139 -33.59 8.90 -9.82
N THR A 140 -32.58 8.04 -9.97
CA THR A 140 -32.55 6.90 -10.89
C THR A 140 -31.84 5.72 -10.22
N LYS A 141 -31.89 4.54 -10.85
CA LYS A 141 -31.15 3.34 -10.40
C LYS A 141 -29.62 3.47 -10.45
N ALA A 142 -29.08 4.55 -11.03
CA ALA A 142 -27.66 4.86 -10.92
C ALA A 142 -27.29 5.35 -9.50
N TYR A 143 -28.30 5.67 -8.67
CA TYR A 143 -28.14 6.26 -7.36
C TYR A 143 -27.23 7.49 -7.42
N GLY A 144 -26.25 7.62 -6.53
CA GLY A 144 -25.25 8.70 -6.55
C GLY A 144 -25.10 9.47 -5.25
N SER A 145 -25.97 9.21 -4.27
CA SER A 145 -25.90 9.80 -2.93
C SER A 145 -25.91 8.73 -1.84
N TYR A 146 -25.36 9.05 -0.68
CA TYR A 146 -25.32 8.19 0.50
C TYR A 146 -25.94 8.87 1.73
N ALA A 147 -26.67 8.10 2.53
CA ALA A 147 -27.23 8.51 3.81
C ALA A 147 -26.89 7.46 4.91
N PRO A 148 -26.27 7.86 6.03
CA PRO A 148 -25.54 9.13 6.18
C PRO A 148 -24.48 9.29 5.08
N PRO A 149 -24.05 10.52 4.74
CA PRO A 149 -22.98 10.75 3.78
C PRO A 149 -21.77 9.90 4.16
N ASP A 150 -21.16 9.22 3.18
CA ASP A 150 -19.97 8.40 3.41
C ASP A 150 -18.86 9.26 4.03
N PRO A 151 -18.50 9.07 5.31
CA PRO A 151 -17.50 9.87 5.97
C PRO A 151 -16.10 9.35 5.60
N LYS A 152 -15.82 9.14 4.31
CA LYS A 152 -14.54 8.63 3.79
C LYS A 152 -13.88 7.58 4.71
N ASN A 153 -14.47 6.38 4.78
CA ASN A 153 -13.81 5.19 5.33
C ASN A 153 -13.60 5.14 6.85
N ASP A 154 -14.39 5.85 7.66
CA ASP A 154 -14.43 5.59 9.11
C ASP A 154 -15.54 4.57 9.46
N PRO A 155 -15.23 3.25 9.56
CA PRO A 155 -16.22 2.24 9.91
C PRO A 155 -16.79 2.43 11.33
N THR A 156 -16.20 3.29 12.16
CA THR A 156 -16.67 3.55 13.53
C THR A 156 -17.78 4.60 13.59
N LYS A 157 -17.99 5.39 12.52
CA LYS A 157 -19.10 6.36 12.41
C LYS A 157 -20.31 5.84 11.63
N GLN A 158 -20.31 4.57 11.25
CA GLN A 158 -21.43 3.92 10.59
C GLN A 158 -22.18 3.05 11.61
N SER A 159 -23.12 3.64 12.37
CA SER A 159 -24.07 2.97 13.29
C SER A 159 -23.61 1.58 13.74
N THR A 160 -22.59 1.52 14.58
CA THR A 160 -21.90 0.28 14.92
C THR A 160 -22.80 -0.64 15.74
N GLY A 161 -23.14 -1.80 15.18
CA GLY A 161 -23.56 -2.97 15.95
C GLY A 161 -25.06 -3.18 16.16
N ALA A 162 -25.92 -2.44 15.46
CA ALA A 162 -27.36 -2.69 15.52
C ALA A 162 -27.78 -3.81 14.55
N THR A 163 -28.82 -4.55 14.91
CA THR A 163 -29.57 -5.45 14.00
C THR A 163 -30.86 -4.81 13.48
N SER A 164 -31.18 -3.61 13.97
CA SER A 164 -32.29 -2.77 13.53
C SER A 164 -31.74 -1.42 13.14
N HIS A 165 -32.03 -1.00 11.92
CA HIS A 165 -31.45 0.18 11.31
C HIS A 165 -32.55 1.18 10.97
N SER A 166 -32.28 2.47 11.16
CA SER A 166 -33.19 3.57 10.83
C SER A 166 -32.35 4.76 10.36
N ILE A 167 -32.48 5.12 9.09
CA ILE A 167 -31.72 6.19 8.46
C ILE A 167 -32.66 7.25 7.90
N LEU A 168 -32.49 8.49 8.36
CA LEU A 168 -33.11 9.66 7.76
C LEU A 168 -32.34 10.07 6.49
N ILE A 169 -33.06 10.19 5.38
CA ILE A 169 -32.54 10.76 4.13
C ILE A 169 -33.06 12.19 4.01
N SER A 170 -32.14 13.15 4.02
CA SER A 170 -32.43 14.58 3.94
C SER A 170 -31.18 15.36 3.51
N PRO A 171 -31.30 16.47 2.77
CA PRO A 171 -32.53 17.00 2.16
C PRO A 171 -32.88 16.32 0.83
N LEU A 172 -34.18 16.24 0.52
CA LEU A 172 -34.73 15.72 -0.73
C LEU A 172 -35.57 16.78 -1.46
N THR A 173 -35.76 16.59 -2.78
CA THR A 173 -36.67 17.41 -3.59
C THR A 173 -38.10 16.93 -3.41
N GLN A 174 -39.04 17.87 -3.30
CA GLN A 174 -40.47 17.61 -3.13
C GLN A 174 -41.09 16.96 -4.38
N GLY A 175 -42.15 16.16 -4.19
CA GLY A 175 -42.90 15.50 -5.26
C GLY A 175 -42.06 14.57 -6.16
N THR A 176 -40.88 14.15 -5.71
CA THR A 176 -39.87 13.47 -6.51
C THR A 176 -39.76 12.00 -6.11
N THR A 177 -39.72 11.11 -7.11
CA THR A 177 -39.44 9.69 -6.88
C THR A 177 -37.94 9.48 -6.71
N TYR A 178 -37.57 8.75 -5.66
CA TYR A 178 -36.21 8.33 -5.38
C TYR A 178 -36.11 6.81 -5.45
N HIS A 179 -35.01 6.34 -6.04
CA HIS A 179 -34.54 4.97 -6.02
C HIS A 179 -33.53 4.83 -4.88
N PHE A 180 -33.56 3.71 -4.16
CA PHE A 180 -32.61 3.43 -3.10
C PHE A 180 -32.36 1.93 -2.93
N ARG A 181 -31.21 1.63 -2.33
CA ARG A 181 -30.83 0.32 -1.79
C ARG A 181 -30.11 0.50 -0.46
N VAL A 182 -30.13 -0.52 0.38
CA VAL A 182 -29.46 -0.48 1.69
C VAL A 182 -28.19 -1.34 1.65
N ARG A 183 -27.16 -0.89 2.37
CA ARG A 183 -25.86 -1.54 2.48
C ARG A 183 -25.52 -1.72 3.96
N SER A 184 -25.07 -2.92 4.30
CA SER A 184 -24.68 -3.26 5.66
C SER A 184 -23.40 -4.08 5.66
N LYS A 185 -22.46 -3.68 6.52
CA LYS A 185 -21.18 -4.34 6.70
C LYS A 185 -21.07 -4.85 8.12
N ASP A 186 -20.73 -6.12 8.29
CA ASP A 186 -20.51 -6.72 9.61
C ASP A 186 -19.18 -6.25 10.22
N ALA A 187 -18.93 -6.61 11.49
CA ALA A 187 -17.68 -6.28 12.19
C ALA A 187 -16.42 -6.91 11.56
N LYS A 188 -16.58 -7.92 10.68
CA LYS A 188 -15.48 -8.61 9.98
C LYS A 188 -15.19 -7.99 8.62
N GLY A 189 -15.97 -6.98 8.21
CA GLY A 189 -15.82 -6.30 6.91
C GLY A 189 -16.59 -6.97 5.77
N ASN A 190 -17.38 -8.01 6.04
CA ASN A 190 -18.25 -8.63 5.04
C ASN A 190 -19.44 -7.72 4.77
N GLU A 191 -19.76 -7.52 3.50
CA GLU A 191 -20.77 -6.54 3.09
C GLU A 191 -21.90 -7.23 2.37
N ALA A 192 -23.12 -6.80 2.68
CA ALA A 192 -24.32 -7.15 1.95
C ALA A 192 -25.00 -5.89 1.42
N VAL A 193 -25.63 -6.04 0.26
CA VAL A 193 -26.44 -5.02 -0.40
C VAL A 193 -27.81 -5.63 -0.64
N SER A 194 -28.89 -4.87 -0.43
CA SER A 194 -30.24 -5.37 -0.73
C SER A 194 -30.36 -5.79 -2.19
N ALA A 195 -30.96 -6.95 -2.45
CA ALA A 195 -31.02 -7.56 -3.78
C ALA A 195 -31.81 -6.74 -4.81
N GLU A 196 -32.85 -6.03 -4.35
CA GLU A 196 -33.76 -5.29 -5.21
C GLU A 196 -33.61 -3.78 -5.05
N ASP A 197 -33.82 -3.06 -6.14
CA ASP A 197 -34.03 -1.62 -6.14
C ASP A 197 -35.40 -1.28 -5.52
N ARG A 198 -35.43 -0.30 -4.62
CA ARG A 198 -36.65 0.15 -3.95
C ARG A 198 -36.91 1.61 -4.24
N THR A 199 -38.16 2.02 -4.18
CA THR A 199 -38.54 3.40 -4.47
C THR A 199 -39.46 3.99 -3.41
N PHE A 200 -39.35 5.30 -3.20
CA PHE A 200 -40.36 6.11 -2.52
C PHE A 200 -40.52 7.45 -3.23
N LYS A 201 -41.65 8.13 -3.01
CA LYS A 201 -41.91 9.45 -3.56
C LYS A 201 -42.14 10.44 -2.43
N THR A 202 -41.39 11.54 -2.41
CA THR A 202 -41.60 12.61 -1.43
C THR A 202 -42.96 13.27 -1.62
N LEU A 203 -43.50 13.82 -0.52
CA LEU A 203 -44.72 14.60 -0.60
C LEU A 203 -44.49 15.84 -1.47
N GLN A 204 -45.57 16.35 -2.07
CA GLN A 204 -45.58 17.61 -2.80
C GLN A 204 -46.47 18.60 -2.02
N PRO A 205 -46.13 19.89 -1.95
CA PRO A 205 -47.05 20.89 -1.44
C PRO A 205 -48.34 20.83 -2.25
N GLY A 206 -49.48 20.82 -1.56
CA GLY A 206 -50.77 20.55 -2.16
C GLY A 206 -51.03 21.45 -3.37
N LYS A 207 -51.35 20.84 -4.52
CA LYS A 207 -52.35 21.42 -5.41
C LYS A 207 -53.72 21.11 -4.80
N GLU A 208 -54.00 21.68 -3.65
CA GLU A 208 -55.34 21.68 -3.08
C GLU A 208 -56.17 22.56 -4.02
N ARG A 209 -57.20 21.97 -4.64
CA ARG A 209 -58.02 22.67 -5.62
C ARG A 209 -58.58 23.92 -4.94
N TYR A 210 -58.22 25.09 -5.43
CA TYR A 210 -59.04 26.29 -5.25
C TYR A 210 -60.47 25.90 -5.67
N ASN A 211 -61.40 25.88 -4.71
CA ASN A 211 -62.83 25.79 -4.95
C ASN A 211 -63.40 27.22 -4.85
N PRO A 212 -63.53 27.98 -5.97
CA PRO A 212 -64.10 29.33 -5.97
C PRO A 212 -65.59 29.42 -5.60
N SER A 213 -66.20 28.38 -5.03
CA SER A 213 -67.65 28.35 -4.84
C SER A 213 -68.04 27.83 -3.47
N LEU A 214 -67.88 28.70 -2.47
CA LEU A 214 -68.76 28.86 -1.31
C LEU A 214 -68.75 30.33 -0.87
#